data_AF-A0A3C0GER6-F1
#
_entry.id   AF-A0A3C0GER6-F1
#
_cell.length_a   1.000
_cell.length_b   1.000
_cell.length_c   1.000
_cell.angle_alpha   90.00
_cell.angle_beta   90.00
_cell.angle_gamma   90.00
#
_symmetry.space_group_name_H-M   'P 1'
#
loop_
_entity.id
_entity.type
_entity.pdbx_description
1 polymer ?
#
loop_
_entity_poly.entity_id
_entity_poly.type
_entity_poly.pdbx_seq_one_letter_code
_entity_poly.pdbx_strand_id
1 'polypeptide(L)'
;MNPVWKRYIIYSMPKWLQWLANNHVKSHIQLLEKYMIANPYYVPDIEHLENRPDDFLIGLIYDEDFLKSLSNKGLSVWYYSNFIDFLDNLEPFTKKNKDLFYLYSALRKNIWWYDRVYSSLRSQLANKFEAEGRRFRE
;
A
#
# COMPACT_ATOMS: atom_id res chain seq x y z
N MET A 1 15.35 1.60 8.20
CA MET A 1 14.99 1.23 6.82
C MET A 1 14.41 -0.18 6.83
N ASN A 2 13.16 -0.34 6.39
CA ASN A 2 12.42 -1.60 6.51
C ASN A 2 12.73 -2.48 5.28
N PRO A 3 13.37 -3.65 5.46
CA PRO A 3 13.81 -4.48 4.33
C PRO A 3 12.65 -5.08 3.54
N VAL A 4 11.51 -5.31 4.20
CA VAL A 4 10.30 -5.84 3.53
C VAL A 4 9.71 -4.77 2.62
N TRP A 5 9.55 -3.54 3.11
CA TRP A 5 9.05 -2.44 2.28
C TRP A 5 9.97 -2.12 1.12
N LYS A 6 11.29 -2.11 1.34
CA LYS A 6 12.24 -1.92 0.24
C LYS A 6 12.07 -2.99 -0.84
N ARG A 7 11.96 -4.26 -0.44
CA ARG A 7 11.77 -5.38 -1.38
C ARG A 7 10.43 -5.28 -2.10
N TYR A 8 9.37 -4.94 -1.37
CA TYR A 8 8.03 -4.72 -1.92
C TYR A 8 8.03 -3.64 -3.00
N ILE A 9 8.59 -2.47 -2.68
CA ILE A 9 8.68 -1.35 -3.62
C ILE A 9 9.42 -1.75 -4.89
N ILE A 10 10.57 -2.43 -4.77
CA ILE A 10 11.33 -2.92 -5.94
C ILE A 10 10.49 -3.91 -6.77
N TYR A 11 9.78 -4.83 -6.11
CA TYR A 11 8.91 -5.81 -6.75
C TYR A 11 7.75 -5.14 -7.51
N SER A 12 7.09 -4.15 -6.90
CA SER A 12 5.89 -3.51 -7.45
C SER A 12 6.18 -2.33 -8.39
N MET A 13 7.38 -1.73 -8.32
CA MET A 13 7.77 -0.55 -9.10
C MET A 13 7.48 -0.67 -10.60
N PRO A 14 7.80 -1.79 -11.30
CA PRO A 14 7.53 -1.90 -12.73
C PRO A 14 6.04 -1.72 -13.06
N LYS A 15 5.16 -2.36 -12.27
CA LYS A 15 3.70 -2.25 -12.41
C LYS A 15 3.22 -0.83 -12.13
N TRP A 16 3.75 -0.20 -11.08
CA TRP A 16 3.40 1.18 -10.75
C TRP A 16 3.82 2.15 -11.84
N LEU A 17 5.05 2.05 -12.35
CA LEU A 17 5.53 2.92 -13.42
C LEU A 17 4.74 2.72 -14.71
N GLN A 18 4.36 1.48 -15.03
CA GLN A 18 3.49 1.20 -16.17
C GLN A 18 2.11 1.85 -15.98
N TRP A 19 1.52 1.78 -14.79
CA TRP A 19 0.24 2.43 -14.52
C TRP A 19 0.37 3.95 -14.61
N LEU A 20 1.38 4.55 -13.98
CA LEU A 20 1.63 6.00 -14.00
C LEU A 20 1.83 6.52 -15.42
N ALA A 21 2.51 5.76 -16.28
CA ALA A 21 2.72 6.13 -17.68
C ALA A 21 1.43 6.13 -18.53
N ASN A 22 0.45 5.30 -18.15
CA ASN A 22 -0.80 5.13 -18.90
C ASN A 22 -1.98 5.92 -18.32
N ASN A 23 -1.82 6.55 -17.16
CA ASN A 23 -2.92 7.19 -16.44
C ASN A 23 -2.57 8.63 -16.04
N HIS A 24 -3.55 9.53 -16.11
CA HIS A 24 -3.38 10.88 -15.61
C HIS A 24 -3.45 10.91 -14.08
N VAL A 25 -2.28 10.84 -13.44
CA VAL A 25 -2.10 10.69 -11.99
C VAL A 25 -2.81 11.78 -11.20
N LYS A 26 -2.73 13.03 -11.66
CA LYS A 26 -3.37 14.17 -10.99
C LYS A 26 -4.89 14.01 -10.90
N SER A 27 -5.55 13.50 -11.95
CA SER A 27 -7.00 13.30 -11.93
C SER A 27 -7.40 12.24 -10.92
N HIS A 28 -6.65 11.13 -10.86
CA HIS A 28 -6.90 10.05 -9.91
C HIS A 28 -6.69 10.52 -8.46
N ILE A 29 -5.62 11.29 -8.19
CA ILE A 29 -5.39 11.89 -6.87
C ILE A 29 -6.55 12.81 -6.48
N GLN A 30 -7.00 13.69 -7.39
CA GLN A 30 -8.12 14.60 -7.10
C GLN A 30 -9.43 13.87 -6.79
N LEU A 31 -9.72 12.80 -7.54
CA LEU A 31 -10.90 11.96 -7.27
C LEU A 31 -10.79 11.27 -5.91
N LEU A 32 -9.61 10.75 -5.58
CA LEU A 32 -9.39 10.13 -4.28
C LEU A 32 -9.49 11.14 -3.14
N GLU A 33 -8.92 12.33 -3.27
CA GLU A 33 -9.04 13.37 -2.24
C GLU A 33 -10.52 13.73 -1.98
N LYS A 34 -11.35 13.84 -3.03
CA LYS A 34 -12.80 14.02 -2.88
C LYS A 34 -13.46 12.83 -2.18
N TYR A 35 -13.08 11.61 -2.56
CA TYR A 35 -13.57 10.39 -1.94
C TYR A 35 -13.24 10.34 -0.45
N MET A 36 -12.00 10.68 -0.07
CA MET A 36 -11.57 10.74 1.32
C MET A 36 -12.37 11.74 2.16
N ILE A 37 -12.64 12.93 1.60
CA ILE A 37 -13.45 13.94 2.29
C ILE A 37 -14.87 13.44 2.52
N ALA A 38 -15.46 12.74 1.53
CA ALA A 38 -16.78 12.15 1.67
C ALA A 38 -16.80 10.92 2.58
N ASN A 39 -15.69 10.17 2.67
CA ASN A 39 -15.57 8.91 3.38
C ASN A 39 -14.35 8.91 4.35
N PRO A 40 -14.35 9.78 5.37
CA PRO A 40 -13.19 9.93 6.26
C PRO A 40 -12.95 8.68 7.11
N TYR A 41 -13.99 7.89 7.39
CA TYR A 41 -13.93 6.66 8.18
C TYR A 41 -14.01 5.40 7.30
N TYR A 42 -13.62 5.49 6.04
CA TYR A 42 -13.57 4.33 5.15
C TYR A 42 -12.71 3.21 5.77
N VAL A 43 -13.29 2.02 5.81
CA VAL A 43 -12.63 0.77 6.21
C VAL A 43 -12.70 -0.15 5.01
N PRO A 44 -11.57 -0.50 4.38
CA PRO A 44 -11.59 -1.41 3.25
C PRO A 44 -12.01 -2.80 3.70
N ASP A 45 -12.67 -3.53 2.81
CA ASP A 45 -12.91 -4.96 2.95
C ASP A 45 -12.04 -5.67 1.91
N ILE A 46 -11.14 -6.54 2.38
CA ILE A 46 -10.20 -7.24 1.51
C ILE A 46 -10.89 -8.12 0.46
N GLU A 47 -12.01 -8.75 0.80
CA GLU A 47 -12.77 -9.61 -0.13
C GLU A 47 -13.35 -8.78 -1.28
N HIS A 48 -13.70 -7.53 -1.01
CA HIS A 48 -14.21 -6.60 -2.02
C HIS A 48 -13.09 -5.97 -2.87
N LEU A 49 -11.87 -5.88 -2.35
CA LEU A 49 -10.72 -5.31 -3.08
C LEU A 49 -10.15 -6.26 -4.14
N GLU A 50 -10.16 -7.57 -3.89
CA GLU A 50 -9.79 -8.59 -4.89
C GLU A 50 -10.66 -8.47 -6.17
N ASN A 51 -11.88 -7.96 -6.01
CA ASN A 51 -12.88 -7.80 -7.08
C ASN A 51 -12.91 -6.39 -7.72
N ARG A 52 -12.05 -5.45 -7.29
CA ARG A 52 -11.96 -4.08 -7.83
C ARG A 52 -10.53 -3.70 -8.24
N PRO A 53 -10.06 -4.17 -9.41
CA PRO A 53 -8.72 -3.88 -9.92
C PRO A 53 -8.47 -2.39 -10.20
N ASP A 54 -9.52 -1.57 -10.24
CA ASP A 54 -9.44 -0.15 -10.61
C ASP A 54 -8.93 0.75 -9.48
N ASP A 55 -8.85 0.26 -8.24
CA ASP A 55 -8.40 1.05 -7.09
C ASP A 55 -6.88 0.99 -6.92
N PHE A 56 -6.16 1.48 -7.94
CA PHE A 56 -4.69 1.48 -7.99
C PHE A 56 -4.06 2.02 -6.70
N LEU A 57 -4.65 3.07 -6.11
CA LEU A 57 -4.10 3.75 -4.94
C LEU A 57 -4.19 2.90 -3.66
N ILE A 58 -5.20 2.06 -3.53
CA ILE A 58 -5.25 1.03 -2.48
C ILE A 58 -4.33 -0.15 -2.84
N GLY A 59 -4.26 -0.53 -4.12
CA GLY A 59 -3.34 -1.55 -4.65
C GLY A 59 -1.85 -1.20 -4.57
N LEU A 60 -1.49 0.03 -4.18
CA LEU A 60 -0.10 0.44 -3.91
C LEU A 60 0.46 -0.14 -2.62
N ILE A 61 -0.40 -0.50 -1.66
CA ILE A 61 0.00 -0.95 -0.32
C ILE A 61 -0.42 -2.37 -0.02
N TYR A 62 -0.91 -3.06 -1.05
CA TYR A 62 -1.45 -4.40 -0.98
C TYR A 62 -1.02 -5.20 -2.20
N ASP A 63 -0.41 -6.36 -1.95
CA ASP A 63 -0.15 -7.40 -2.93
C ASP A 63 -0.05 -8.72 -2.17
N GLU A 64 -1.08 -9.57 -2.27
CA GLU A 64 -1.14 -10.80 -1.49
C GLU A 64 -0.06 -11.79 -1.89
N ASP A 65 0.25 -11.90 -3.19
CA ASP A 65 1.27 -12.81 -3.70
C ASP A 65 2.65 -12.46 -3.14
N PHE A 66 2.98 -11.15 -3.10
CA PHE A 66 4.19 -10.69 -2.45
C PHE A 66 4.23 -11.09 -0.98
N LEU A 67 3.14 -10.85 -0.22
CA LEU A 67 3.09 -11.16 1.21
C LEU A 67 3.20 -12.66 1.49
N LYS A 68 2.53 -13.50 0.68
CA LYS A 68 2.65 -14.96 0.73
C LYS A 68 4.08 -15.44 0.45
N SER A 69 4.84 -14.71 -0.37
CA SER A 69 6.25 -15.03 -0.65
C SER A 69 7.20 -14.77 0.53
N LEU A 70 6.77 -14.06 1.57
CA LEU A 70 7.60 -13.76 2.73
C LEU A 70 7.74 -15.00 3.63
N SER A 71 8.78 -15.04 4.47
CA SER A 71 8.86 -15.99 5.59
C SER A 71 8.02 -15.47 6.77
N ASN A 72 7.79 -16.29 7.79
CA ASN A 72 7.13 -15.83 9.04
C ASN A 72 7.87 -14.64 9.67
N LYS A 73 9.21 -14.64 9.65
CA LYS A 73 10.01 -13.50 10.10
C LYS A 73 9.76 -12.25 9.24
N GLY A 74 9.66 -12.41 7.93
CA GLY A 74 9.32 -11.31 7.01
C GLY A 74 7.92 -10.76 7.25
N LEU A 75 6.93 -11.64 7.46
CA LEU A 75 5.56 -11.24 7.82
C LEU A 75 5.52 -10.50 9.16
N SER A 76 6.32 -10.91 10.14
CA SER A 76 6.43 -10.20 11.43
C SER A 76 6.93 -8.77 11.22
N VAL A 77 8.00 -8.59 10.43
CA VAL A 77 8.55 -7.26 10.11
C VAL A 77 7.53 -6.39 9.35
N TRP A 78 6.78 -6.96 8.41
CA TRP A 78 5.69 -6.25 7.74
C TRP A 78 4.56 -5.91 8.71
N TYR A 79 4.14 -6.86 9.54
CA TYR A 79 3.04 -6.67 10.47
C TYR A 79 3.34 -5.56 11.48
N TYR A 80 4.56 -5.44 11.97
CA TYR A 80 4.92 -4.38 12.93
C TYR A 80 5.34 -3.06 12.26
N SER A 81 5.19 -2.93 10.94
CA SER A 81 5.44 -1.69 10.22
C SER A 81 4.18 -0.87 10.01
N ASN A 82 4.33 0.44 9.89
CA ASN A 82 3.24 1.38 9.61
C ASN A 82 3.33 1.95 8.19
N PHE A 83 2.36 2.78 7.81
CA PHE A 83 2.36 3.38 6.48
C PHE A 83 3.46 4.44 6.31
N ILE A 84 3.94 5.06 7.39
CA ILE A 84 5.10 5.97 7.35
C ILE A 84 6.34 5.20 6.91
N ASP A 85 6.58 4.00 7.45
CA ASP A 85 7.69 3.15 7.04
C ASP A 85 7.67 2.89 5.54
N PHE A 86 6.50 2.61 4.97
CA PHE A 86 6.34 2.46 3.53
C PHE A 86 6.80 3.72 2.78
N LEU A 87 6.29 4.90 3.16
CA LEU A 87 6.62 6.15 2.50
C LEU A 87 8.11 6.50 2.59
N ASP A 88 8.73 6.28 3.75
CA ASP A 88 10.15 6.56 3.95
C ASP A 88 11.04 5.64 3.07
N ASN A 89 10.58 4.42 2.78
CA ASN A 89 11.27 3.53 1.82
C ASN A 89 10.94 3.90 0.35
N LEU A 90 9.81 4.55 0.08
CA LEU A 90 9.42 4.99 -1.27
C LEU A 90 10.13 6.27 -1.71
N GLU A 91 10.37 7.20 -0.78
CA GLU A 91 10.95 8.52 -1.05
C GLU A 91 12.19 8.49 -1.96
N PRO A 92 13.19 7.60 -1.76
CA PRO A 92 14.38 7.57 -2.61
C PRO A 92 14.09 7.31 -4.10
N PHE A 93 13.01 6.58 -4.41
CA PHE A 93 12.62 6.23 -5.77
C PHE A 93 11.93 7.39 -6.50
N THR A 94 11.41 8.37 -5.77
CA THR A 94 10.64 9.49 -6.34
C THR A 94 11.54 10.51 -7.07
N LYS A 95 12.82 10.58 -6.72
CA LYS A 95 13.77 11.62 -7.19
C LYS A 95 13.88 11.78 -8.70
N LYS A 96 13.65 10.69 -9.45
CA LYS A 96 13.81 10.66 -10.92
C LYS A 96 12.49 10.61 -11.69
N ASN A 97 11.35 10.45 -11.02
CA ASN A 97 10.05 10.30 -11.66
C ASN A 97 9.05 11.30 -11.06
N LYS A 98 8.65 12.29 -11.87
CA LYS A 98 7.75 13.37 -11.42
C LYS A 98 6.39 12.86 -11.00
N ASP A 99 5.82 11.89 -11.72
CA ASP A 99 4.50 11.34 -11.42
C ASP A 99 4.50 10.52 -10.12
N LEU A 100 5.57 9.75 -9.90
CA LEU A 100 5.79 9.05 -8.63
C LEU A 100 6.00 10.04 -7.48
N PHE A 101 6.68 11.17 -7.71
CA PHE A 101 6.82 12.23 -6.73
C PHE A 101 5.48 12.91 -6.40
N TYR A 102 4.63 13.16 -7.39
CA TYR A 102 3.28 13.69 -7.17
C TYR A 102 2.43 12.72 -6.34
N LEU A 103 2.47 11.43 -6.68
CA LEU A 103 1.81 10.39 -5.91
C LEU A 103 2.31 10.34 -4.47
N TYR A 104 3.63 10.26 -4.27
CA TYR A 104 4.26 10.28 -2.95
C TYR A 104 3.82 11.49 -2.12
N SER A 105 3.82 12.68 -2.73
CA SER A 105 3.41 13.93 -2.06
C SER A 105 1.95 13.89 -1.64
N ALA A 106 1.07 13.34 -2.47
CA ALA A 106 -0.34 13.17 -2.15
C ALA A 106 -0.56 12.14 -1.02
N LEU A 107 0.18 11.03 -1.03
CA LEU A 107 0.15 10.04 0.05
C LEU A 107 0.61 10.66 1.38
N ARG A 108 1.70 11.43 1.36
CA ARG A 108 2.25 12.09 2.57
C ARG A 108 1.33 13.17 3.12
N LYS A 109 0.70 13.98 2.26
CA LYS A 109 -0.29 15.00 2.65
C LYS A 109 -1.50 14.38 3.35
N ASN A 110 -1.90 13.19 2.92
CA ASN A 110 -3.10 12.49 3.36
C ASN A 110 -2.79 11.30 4.27
N ILE A 111 -1.64 11.33 4.95
CA ILE A 111 -1.08 10.17 5.65
C ILE A 111 -2.01 9.55 6.69
N TRP A 112 -2.79 10.38 7.39
CA TRP A 112 -3.73 9.94 8.41
C TRP A 112 -4.79 8.97 7.85
N TRP A 113 -5.24 9.19 6.62
CA TRP A 113 -6.26 8.38 5.99
C TRP A 113 -5.65 7.06 5.50
N TYR A 114 -4.51 7.14 4.84
CA TYR A 114 -3.81 5.94 4.35
C TYR A 114 -3.30 5.05 5.47
N ASP A 115 -2.80 5.61 6.58
CA ASP A 115 -2.34 4.81 7.72
C ASP A 115 -3.49 4.05 8.38
N ARG A 116 -4.70 4.64 8.41
CA ARG A 116 -5.93 3.97 8.84
C ARG A 116 -6.31 2.83 7.88
N VAL A 117 -6.38 3.12 6.58
CA VAL A 117 -6.72 2.12 5.55
C VAL A 117 -5.73 0.95 5.59
N TYR A 118 -4.43 1.26 5.63
CA TYR A 118 -3.36 0.28 5.73
C TYR A 118 -3.46 -0.55 7.02
N SER A 119 -3.71 0.07 8.17
CA SER A 119 -3.85 -0.64 9.45
C SER A 119 -5.04 -1.61 9.44
N SER A 120 -6.15 -1.23 8.80
CA SER A 120 -7.28 -2.12 8.60
C SER A 120 -6.92 -3.32 7.70
N LEU A 121 -6.33 -3.05 6.53
CA LEU A 121 -5.90 -4.09 5.59
C LEU A 121 -4.92 -5.06 6.23
N ARG A 122 -3.90 -4.53 6.91
CA ARG A 122 -2.88 -5.30 7.62
C ARG A 122 -3.49 -6.23 8.66
N SER A 123 -4.51 -5.77 9.38
CA SER A 123 -5.21 -6.58 10.39
C SER A 123 -6.02 -7.71 9.75
N GLN A 124 -6.76 -7.41 8.67
CA GLN A 124 -7.54 -8.42 7.93
C GLN A 124 -6.63 -9.49 7.31
N LEU A 125 -5.55 -9.05 6.66
CA LEU A 125 -4.54 -9.94 6.07
C LEU A 125 -3.84 -10.79 7.12
N ALA A 126 -3.51 -10.21 8.27
CA ALA A 126 -2.88 -10.97 9.32
C ALA A 126 -3.78 -12.11 9.81
N ASN A 127 -5.08 -11.83 9.99
CA ASN A 127 -6.06 -12.86 10.36
C ASN A 127 -6.19 -13.93 9.28
N LYS A 128 -6.22 -13.54 7.99
CA LYS A 128 -6.25 -14.47 6.85
C LYS A 128 -5.03 -15.41 6.87
N PHE A 129 -3.82 -14.85 6.99
CA PHE A 129 -2.59 -15.66 7.00
C PHE A 129 -2.47 -16.58 8.22
N GLU A 130 -2.92 -16.15 9.40
CA GLU A 130 -2.93 -17.04 10.56
C GLU A 130 -3.96 -18.16 10.44
N ALA A 131 -5.13 -17.90 9.83
CA ALA A 131 -6.09 -18.94 9.49
C ALA A 131 -5.52 -19.96 8.48
N GLU A 132 -4.63 -19.51 7.59
CA GLU A 132 -3.85 -20.37 6.69
C GLU A 132 -2.67 -21.10 7.37
N GLY A 133 -2.47 -20.91 8.68
CA GLY A 133 -1.45 -21.61 9.48
C GLY A 133 -0.11 -20.89 9.62
N ARG A 134 0.00 -19.63 9.16
CA ARG A 134 1.20 -18.80 9.36
C ARG A 134 1.28 -18.35 10.83
N ARG A 135 2.49 -18.26 11.39
CA ARG A 135 2.72 -17.81 12.78
C ARG A 135 3.78 -16.72 12.80
N PHE A 136 3.38 -15.47 13.02
CA PHE A 136 4.28 -14.30 12.92
C PHE A 136 3.95 -13.13 13.87
N ARG A 137 2.79 -13.16 14.54
CA ARG A 137 2.42 -12.21 15.60
C ARG A 137 2.89 -12.64 17.01
N GLU A 138 3.39 -13.87 17.14
CA GLU A 138 3.94 -14.46 18.37
C GLU A 138 5.24 -13.79 18.85
#